data_AF-A0AAW1PSV0-F1
#
_entry.id   AF-A0AAW1PSV0-F1
#
_cell.length_a   1.000
_cell.length_b   1.000
_cell.length_c   1.000
_cell.angle_alpha   90.00
_cell.angle_beta   90.00
_cell.angle_gamma   90.00
#
_symmetry.space_group_name_H-M   'P 1'
#
loop_
_entity.id
_entity.type
_entity.pdbx_description
1 polymer ?
#
loop_
_entity_poly.entity_id
_entity_poly.type
_entity_poly.pdbx_seq_one_letter_code
_entity_poly.pdbx_strand_id
1 'polypeptide(L)'
;MILHNLSQRTVVSGCHTCAPRSAVRTALRSQPLRTPTRLPNTVVAGFPHIRDSNSRSRSSLTARSIGFDLTGSGPTKSVDKQAGELTRAAASLLLFQSVLKGSAGEAFLKVLQHLQKGSPTALLQHYEEFYSALASGGHASLQDYLLDKLLAGRENSIAKNCANGSLPADSPLNRAARHDLDVLQRLSVAETTLAAWVKEAAPWVADEWLAAASSLASRQSPPEGGAHSLEVPENPEPPACIAAPPTAYQQQLWRERIGDQWKWSAGLEDLRYYWAAHGWGLTGSHSTLQWMNGKFQAFKASPAGGAPISWTNMDEQLTVDMQKAAAAEVRKLMAGDPAQPARHVLAGSSNALPGQQLWQALVESEVPHGLRLVYLPRSQYAHVDELAYGMSLHPRIRFLVMCIGLDVTKPDVVIVDAVSGIGVSQWPANALLCATGTGLENRHWTSCCHVVHGGSVDDNDWPN
;
A
#
# COMPACT_ATOMS: atom_id res chain seq x y z
N MET A 1 1.27 -46.41 9.99
CA MET A 1 2.29 -47.40 9.55
C MET A 1 2.98 -46.79 8.33
N ILE A 2 4.16 -46.14 8.43
CA ILE A 2 5.52 -46.70 8.66
C ILE A 2 5.86 -47.63 7.49
N LEU A 3 6.86 -47.47 6.59
CA LEU A 3 8.15 -46.76 6.47
C LEU A 3 8.49 -46.65 4.94
N HIS A 4 9.05 -45.56 4.40
CA HIS A 4 10.49 -45.18 4.28
C HIS A 4 11.34 -45.99 3.27
N ASN A 5 11.92 -45.27 2.28
CA ASN A 5 13.34 -45.29 1.86
C ASN A 5 13.55 -44.29 0.70
N LEU A 6 14.18 -43.12 0.88
CA LEU A 6 15.62 -42.83 0.92
C LEU A 6 16.42 -43.26 -0.32
N SER A 7 16.92 -42.26 -1.06
CA SER A 7 18.23 -42.32 -1.71
C SER A 7 18.94 -40.97 -1.56
N GLN A 8 20.18 -41.04 -1.09
CA GLN A 8 21.10 -39.96 -0.76
C GLN A 8 22.17 -39.77 -1.85
N ARG A 9 22.93 -38.68 -1.67
CA ARG A 9 24.29 -38.33 -2.15
C ARG A 9 24.28 -37.24 -3.25
N THR A 10 25.09 -36.18 -3.20
CA THR A 10 26.44 -36.07 -2.62
C THR A 10 26.78 -34.61 -2.27
N VAL A 11 27.57 -34.46 -1.20
CA VAL A 11 28.23 -33.24 -0.70
C VAL A 11 29.46 -32.91 -1.56
N VAL A 12 29.70 -31.63 -1.83
CA VAL A 12 31.05 -31.09 -2.08
C VAL A 12 31.26 -29.86 -1.20
N SER A 13 32.26 -29.95 -0.32
CA SER A 13 32.71 -28.91 0.58
C SER A 13 33.71 -27.98 -0.11
N GLY A 14 33.66 -26.69 0.20
CA GLY A 14 34.68 -25.72 -0.19
C GLY A 14 34.84 -24.64 0.87
N CYS A 15 35.66 -24.92 1.89
CA CYS A 15 36.14 -23.94 2.86
C CYS A 15 37.16 -22.99 2.20
N HIS A 16 36.94 -21.68 2.27
CA HIS A 16 38.03 -20.70 2.28
C HIS A 16 37.76 -19.62 3.34
N THR A 17 38.56 -19.72 4.41
CA THR A 17 38.82 -18.72 5.42
C THR A 17 39.70 -17.62 4.84
N CYS A 18 39.38 -16.35 5.11
CA CYS A 18 40.35 -15.26 5.23
C CYS A 18 39.71 -14.12 6.03
N ALA A 19 40.30 -13.83 7.18
CA ALA A 19 39.96 -12.75 8.10
C ALA A 19 40.70 -11.44 7.71
N PRO A 20 40.73 -10.37 8.54
CA PRO A 20 40.17 -9.07 8.18
C PRO A 20 41.24 -8.02 7.85
N ARG A 21 40.85 -6.93 7.17
CA ARG A 21 41.67 -5.71 7.06
C ARG A 21 41.03 -4.56 7.81
N SER A 22 41.75 -4.08 8.82
CA SER A 22 41.51 -2.85 9.54
C SER A 22 42.14 -1.63 8.85
N ALA A 23 41.45 -0.51 9.00
CA ALA A 23 41.91 0.89 9.15
C ALA A 23 42.90 1.49 8.13
N VAL A 24 42.47 2.57 7.46
CA VAL A 24 43.22 3.84 7.37
C VAL A 24 42.24 5.03 7.30
N ARG A 25 42.33 5.91 8.30
CA ARG A 25 41.92 7.33 8.27
C ARG A 25 42.91 8.13 7.42
N THR A 26 42.45 9.01 6.54
CA THR A 26 43.16 10.28 6.27
C THR A 26 42.18 11.35 5.79
N ALA A 27 42.34 12.54 6.34
CA ALA A 27 41.54 13.73 6.10
C ALA A 27 42.19 14.67 5.05
N LEU A 28 41.41 15.70 4.69
CA LEU A 28 41.79 17.07 4.34
C LEU A 28 41.99 17.52 2.87
N ARG A 29 41.39 18.72 2.65
CA ARG A 29 41.59 19.79 1.64
C ARG A 29 40.92 19.56 0.27
N SER A 30 39.91 20.33 -0.16
CA SER A 30 39.66 21.79 -0.24
C SER A 30 40.43 22.55 -1.34
N GLN A 31 39.65 23.32 -2.12
CA GLN A 31 39.97 24.41 -3.06
C GLN A 31 39.96 24.09 -4.59
N PRO A 32 39.83 25.09 -5.50
CA PRO A 32 38.54 25.69 -5.90
C PRO A 32 38.38 25.92 -7.43
N LEU A 33 37.22 26.49 -7.78
CA LEU A 33 36.81 27.11 -9.06
C LEU A 33 37.90 27.85 -9.84
N ARG A 34 37.91 27.64 -11.17
CA ARG A 34 38.31 28.64 -12.18
C ARG A 34 37.50 28.49 -13.47
N THR A 35 36.64 29.48 -13.76
CA THR A 35 36.33 29.95 -15.11
C THR A 35 37.52 30.81 -15.61
N PRO A 36 37.66 31.08 -16.93
CA PRO A 36 37.21 32.39 -17.41
C PRO A 36 36.83 32.52 -18.92
N THR A 37 36.08 33.60 -19.20
CA THR A 37 36.09 34.53 -20.38
C THR A 37 35.62 34.17 -21.81
N ARG A 38 34.43 34.72 -22.15
CA ARG A 38 34.08 35.69 -23.23
C ARG A 38 34.95 35.85 -24.51
N LEU A 39 34.29 35.62 -25.68
CA LEU A 39 34.02 36.46 -26.90
C LEU A 39 35.17 37.27 -27.59
N PRO A 40 35.12 37.71 -28.89
CA PRO A 40 33.91 37.99 -29.73
C PRO A 40 33.98 37.74 -31.28
N ASN A 41 32.80 37.95 -31.92
CA ASN A 41 32.48 38.50 -33.27
C ASN A 41 33.25 38.07 -34.54
N THR A 42 32.50 37.68 -35.61
CA THR A 42 32.40 38.51 -36.84
C THR A 42 31.20 38.14 -37.73
N VAL A 43 30.58 39.18 -38.27
CA VAL A 43 29.53 39.25 -39.30
C VAL A 43 30.19 39.22 -40.69
N VAL A 44 29.66 38.47 -41.67
CA VAL A 44 29.73 38.85 -43.10
C VAL A 44 28.49 38.34 -43.85
N ALA A 45 27.90 39.24 -44.63
CA ALA A 45 26.73 39.09 -45.49
C ALA A 45 27.05 38.44 -46.86
N GLY A 46 26.03 37.91 -47.53
CA GLY A 46 26.13 37.51 -48.95
C GLY A 46 24.88 36.84 -49.52
N PHE A 47 23.93 37.64 -49.99
CA PHE A 47 23.01 37.30 -51.11
C PHE A 47 23.78 37.50 -52.44
N PRO A 48 23.41 36.92 -53.63
CA PRO A 48 22.03 36.93 -54.17
C PRO A 48 21.62 35.79 -55.15
N HIS A 49 20.41 35.98 -55.72
CA HIS A 49 19.82 35.45 -56.95
C HIS A 49 18.85 34.24 -56.92
N ILE A 50 17.57 34.60 -56.72
CA ILE A 50 16.42 34.45 -57.63
C ILE A 50 16.57 33.41 -58.76
N ARG A 51 15.72 32.37 -58.71
CA ARG A 51 14.99 31.87 -59.88
C ARG A 51 13.63 31.31 -59.46
N ASP A 52 12.60 31.94 -60.02
CA ASP A 52 11.20 31.55 -59.94
C ASP A 52 10.94 30.18 -60.57
N SER A 53 10.13 29.36 -59.91
CA SER A 53 9.27 28.40 -60.60
C SER A 53 7.98 28.18 -59.83
N ASN A 54 6.89 28.51 -60.53
CA ASN A 54 5.50 28.35 -60.17
C ASN A 54 5.18 26.96 -59.59
N SER A 55 4.65 26.92 -58.37
CA SER A 55 3.81 25.84 -57.89
C SER A 55 2.59 26.44 -57.19
N ARG A 56 1.47 26.50 -57.93
CA ARG A 56 0.14 26.80 -57.39
C ARG A 56 -0.30 25.61 -56.53
N SER A 57 0.05 25.61 -55.24
CA SER A 57 -0.63 24.78 -54.26
C SER A 57 -1.87 25.54 -53.76
N ARG A 58 -3.04 25.15 -54.26
CA ARG A 58 -4.32 25.53 -53.64
C ARG A 58 -4.37 24.87 -52.27
N SER A 59 -4.13 25.65 -51.23
CA SER A 59 -4.50 25.28 -49.86
C SER A 59 -6.02 25.18 -49.77
N SER A 60 -6.57 23.96 -49.92
CA SER A 60 -7.94 23.67 -49.53
C SER A 60 -7.99 23.70 -48.00
N LEU A 61 -8.54 24.77 -47.45
CA LEU A 61 -9.04 24.81 -46.09
C LEU A 61 -10.15 23.77 -45.97
N THR A 62 -9.82 22.57 -45.50
CA THR A 62 -10.80 21.60 -45.00
C THR A 62 -11.22 22.05 -43.61
N ALA A 63 -12.28 22.84 -43.57
CA ALA A 63 -13.05 23.05 -42.35
C ALA A 63 -13.52 21.66 -41.85
N ARG A 64 -13.03 21.22 -40.69
CA ARG A 64 -13.62 20.10 -39.96
C ARG A 64 -14.98 20.57 -39.47
N SER A 65 -16.01 20.35 -40.27
CA SER A 65 -17.40 20.42 -39.83
C SER A 65 -17.59 19.43 -38.68
N ILE A 66 -18.27 19.90 -37.63
CA ILE A 66 -18.88 19.08 -36.58
C ILE A 66 -19.75 18.03 -37.31
N GLY A 67 -19.26 16.80 -37.37
CA GLY A 67 -19.82 15.73 -38.20
C GLY A 67 -20.99 15.05 -37.51
N PHE A 68 -22.18 15.23 -38.09
CA PHE A 68 -23.21 14.20 -38.08
C PHE A 68 -22.75 13.06 -39.00
N ASP A 69 -22.70 11.83 -38.47
CA ASP A 69 -22.32 10.63 -39.21
C ASP A 69 -23.44 10.27 -40.20
N LEU A 70 -23.11 10.31 -41.50
CA LEU A 70 -24.03 9.92 -42.58
C LEU A 70 -23.85 8.43 -42.89
N THR A 71 -24.84 7.64 -42.47
CA THR A 71 -25.36 6.39 -43.05
C THR A 71 -24.38 5.58 -43.91
N GLY A 72 -23.69 4.59 -43.31
CA GLY A 72 -22.97 3.55 -44.06
C GLY A 72 -21.96 2.73 -43.27
N SER A 73 -21.47 3.21 -42.12
CA SER A 73 -20.75 2.39 -41.15
C SER A 73 -21.76 1.62 -40.30
N GLY A 74 -21.77 0.29 -40.39
CA GLY A 74 -22.53 -0.53 -39.45
C GLY A 74 -22.17 -0.16 -38.00
N PRO A 75 -23.12 -0.25 -37.06
CA PRO A 75 -22.98 0.28 -35.70
C PRO A 75 -21.74 -0.28 -34.98
N THR A 76 -21.40 -1.55 -35.25
CA THR A 76 -20.28 -2.27 -34.63
C THR A 76 -18.90 -1.65 -34.89
N LYS A 77 -18.69 -1.00 -36.05
CA LYS A 77 -17.38 -0.39 -36.38
C LYS A 77 -17.03 0.75 -35.42
N SER A 78 -18.02 1.38 -34.78
CA SER A 78 -17.79 2.41 -33.77
C SER A 78 -17.35 1.80 -32.44
N VAL A 79 -18.04 0.76 -31.99
CA VAL A 79 -17.74 0.08 -30.71
C VAL A 79 -16.36 -0.57 -30.74
N ASP A 80 -16.00 -1.27 -31.81
CA ASP A 80 -14.68 -1.90 -31.97
C ASP A 80 -13.56 -0.84 -31.86
N LYS A 81 -13.77 0.32 -32.50
CA LYS A 81 -12.81 1.42 -32.48
C LYS A 81 -12.68 2.03 -31.09
N GLN A 82 -13.81 2.27 -30.41
CA GLN A 82 -13.84 2.81 -29.05
C GLN A 82 -13.15 1.84 -28.06
N ALA A 83 -13.47 0.55 -28.12
CA ALA A 83 -12.83 -0.47 -27.29
C ALA A 83 -11.31 -0.57 -27.57
N GLY A 84 -10.90 -0.45 -28.84
CA GLY A 84 -9.49 -0.39 -29.23
C GLY A 84 -8.75 0.88 -28.79
N GLU A 85 -9.44 2.02 -28.69
CA GLU A 85 -8.92 3.25 -28.10
C GLU A 85 -8.70 3.10 -26.59
N LEU A 86 -9.67 2.54 -25.87
CA LEU A 86 -9.56 2.28 -24.44
C LEU A 86 -8.46 1.26 -24.12
N THR A 87 -8.34 0.19 -24.91
CA THR A 87 -7.26 -0.80 -24.73
C THR A 87 -5.88 -0.17 -24.88
N ARG A 88 -5.69 0.69 -25.88
CA ARG A 88 -4.44 1.44 -26.06
C ARG A 88 -4.19 2.45 -24.93
N ALA A 89 -5.25 3.08 -24.43
CA ALA A 89 -5.16 3.98 -23.28
C ALA A 89 -4.73 3.23 -22.00
N ALA A 90 -5.31 2.05 -21.73
CA ALA A 90 -4.88 1.20 -20.61
C ALA A 90 -3.40 0.80 -20.73
N ALA A 91 -2.95 0.45 -21.93
CA ALA A 91 -1.55 0.13 -22.19
C ALA A 91 -0.59 1.32 -22.09
N SER A 92 -1.09 2.57 -22.16
CA SER A 92 -0.26 3.78 -22.05
C SER A 92 -0.04 4.26 -20.62
N LEU A 93 -0.65 3.62 -19.61
CA LEU A 93 -0.42 3.94 -18.20
C LEU A 93 1.06 3.74 -17.83
N LEU A 94 1.63 4.64 -17.03
CA LEU A 94 3.04 4.63 -16.64
C LEU A 94 3.24 4.17 -15.19
N LEU A 95 2.49 4.75 -14.26
CA LEU A 95 2.57 4.56 -12.80
C LEU A 95 1.38 3.78 -12.24
N PHE A 96 0.20 3.91 -12.85
CA PHE A 96 -1.05 3.34 -12.33
C PHE A 96 -1.49 2.05 -13.06
N GLN A 97 -0.57 1.35 -13.75
CA GLN A 97 -0.90 0.05 -14.36
C GLN A 97 -1.43 -0.97 -13.33
N SER A 98 -0.93 -0.93 -12.09
CA SER A 98 -1.37 -1.83 -11.02
C SER A 98 -2.83 -1.65 -10.62
N VAL A 99 -3.46 -0.50 -10.94
CA VAL A 99 -4.87 -0.22 -10.68
C VAL A 99 -5.79 -1.15 -11.46
N LEU A 100 -5.36 -1.61 -12.64
CA LEU A 100 -6.10 -2.55 -13.47
C LEU A 100 -5.81 -4.02 -13.13
N LYS A 101 -4.93 -4.31 -12.17
CA LYS A 101 -4.65 -5.69 -11.73
C LYS A 101 -5.75 -6.20 -10.79
N GLY A 102 -6.05 -7.49 -10.91
CA GLY A 102 -7.08 -8.17 -10.13
C GLY A 102 -8.36 -8.40 -10.94
N SER A 103 -9.30 -9.12 -10.33
CA SER A 103 -10.43 -9.73 -11.04
C SER A 103 -11.26 -8.76 -11.89
N ALA A 104 -11.69 -7.63 -11.33
CA ALA A 104 -12.53 -6.68 -12.06
C ALA A 104 -11.77 -5.95 -13.19
N GLY A 105 -10.57 -5.43 -12.92
CA GLY A 105 -9.76 -4.75 -13.94
C GLY A 105 -9.32 -5.67 -15.07
N GLU A 106 -8.91 -6.91 -14.76
CA GLU A 106 -8.53 -7.90 -15.78
C GLU A 106 -9.74 -8.35 -16.61
N ALA A 107 -10.89 -8.60 -15.97
CA ALA A 107 -12.12 -8.94 -16.69
C ALA A 107 -12.58 -7.79 -17.60
N PHE A 108 -12.51 -6.54 -17.13
CA PHE A 108 -12.79 -5.35 -17.96
C PHE A 108 -11.90 -5.31 -19.21
N LEU A 109 -10.59 -5.53 -19.06
CA LEU A 109 -9.67 -5.56 -20.20
C LEU A 109 -10.00 -6.70 -21.18
N LYS A 110 -10.42 -7.87 -20.69
CA LYS A 110 -10.87 -8.97 -21.54
C LYS A 110 -12.15 -8.61 -22.30
N VAL A 111 -13.10 -7.90 -21.69
CA VAL A 111 -14.29 -7.39 -22.36
C VAL A 111 -13.90 -6.45 -23.51
N LEU A 112 -13.02 -5.47 -23.26
CA LEU A 112 -12.54 -4.56 -24.31
C LEU A 112 -11.84 -5.29 -25.46
N GLN A 113 -11.06 -6.33 -25.18
CA GLN A 113 -10.42 -7.15 -26.21
C GLN A 113 -11.44 -7.91 -27.05
N HIS A 114 -12.46 -8.51 -26.42
CA HIS A 114 -13.48 -9.29 -27.12
C HIS A 114 -14.49 -8.42 -27.88
N LEU A 115 -14.71 -7.17 -27.45
CA LEU A 115 -15.45 -6.19 -28.24
C LEU A 115 -14.75 -5.88 -29.56
N GLN A 116 -13.41 -5.85 -29.61
CA GLN A 116 -12.68 -5.58 -30.85
C GLN A 116 -12.72 -6.76 -31.83
N LYS A 117 -12.37 -7.96 -31.33
CA LYS A 117 -12.23 -9.18 -32.12
C LYS A 117 -12.46 -10.39 -31.21
N GLY A 118 -13.72 -10.74 -30.98
CA GLY A 118 -14.09 -11.86 -30.11
C GLY A 118 -15.38 -12.55 -30.56
N SER A 119 -15.64 -13.72 -29.98
CA SER A 119 -16.95 -14.36 -30.14
C SER A 119 -17.96 -13.69 -29.18
N PRO A 120 -19.22 -13.45 -29.62
CA PRO A 120 -20.24 -12.86 -28.75
C PRO A 120 -20.49 -13.66 -27.46
N THR A 121 -20.33 -14.99 -27.51
CA THR A 121 -20.48 -15.86 -26.33
C THR A 121 -19.37 -15.66 -25.30
N ALA A 122 -18.10 -15.57 -25.74
CA ALA A 122 -16.98 -15.30 -24.83
C ALA A 122 -17.06 -13.88 -24.25
N LEU A 123 -17.54 -12.92 -25.05
CA LEU A 123 -17.79 -11.55 -24.59
C LEU A 123 -18.77 -11.51 -23.41
N LEU A 124 -19.88 -12.24 -23.49
CA LEU A 124 -20.85 -12.34 -22.39
C LEU A 124 -20.26 -12.98 -21.14
N GLN A 125 -19.44 -14.03 -21.28
CA GLN A 125 -18.75 -14.67 -20.16
C GLN A 125 -17.80 -13.69 -19.46
N HIS A 126 -17.00 -12.94 -20.21
CA HIS A 126 -16.10 -11.95 -19.61
C HIS A 126 -16.85 -10.76 -19.02
N TYR A 127 -18.00 -10.38 -19.57
CA TYR A 127 -18.86 -9.37 -18.95
C TYR A 127 -19.46 -9.87 -17.63
N GLU A 128 -19.88 -11.13 -17.55
CA GLU A 128 -20.33 -11.76 -16.31
C GLU A 128 -19.20 -11.81 -15.26
N GLU A 129 -17.99 -12.23 -15.64
CA GLU A 129 -16.81 -12.21 -14.76
C GLU A 129 -16.55 -10.81 -14.21
N PHE A 130 -16.66 -9.79 -15.07
CA PHE A 130 -16.50 -8.39 -14.70
C PHE A 130 -17.58 -7.92 -13.72
N TYR A 131 -18.85 -8.17 -14.04
CA TYR A 131 -20.01 -7.83 -13.20
C TYR A 131 -19.90 -8.49 -11.81
N SER A 132 -19.63 -9.79 -11.79
CA SER A 132 -19.48 -10.58 -10.57
C SER A 132 -18.31 -10.11 -9.72
N ALA A 133 -17.19 -9.72 -10.35
CA ALA A 133 -16.03 -9.19 -9.65
C ALA A 133 -16.30 -7.83 -9.00
N LEU A 134 -17.06 -6.94 -9.65
CA LEU A 134 -17.49 -5.67 -9.04
C LEU A 134 -18.43 -5.92 -7.86
N ALA A 135 -19.47 -6.74 -8.06
CA ALA A 135 -20.46 -7.07 -7.03
C ALA A 135 -19.81 -7.71 -5.79
N SER A 136 -18.94 -8.71 -6.00
CA SER A 136 -18.22 -9.39 -4.91
C SER A 136 -17.23 -8.48 -4.19
N GLY A 137 -16.70 -7.46 -4.90
CA GLY A 137 -15.85 -6.42 -4.34
C GLY A 137 -16.61 -5.31 -3.61
N GLY A 138 -17.95 -5.28 -3.69
CA GLY A 138 -18.77 -4.21 -3.12
C GLY A 138 -18.63 -2.88 -3.86
N HIS A 139 -18.23 -2.89 -5.13
CA HIS A 139 -18.10 -1.68 -5.94
C HIS A 139 -19.37 -1.47 -6.77
N ALA A 140 -19.94 -0.26 -6.71
CA ALA A 140 -21.14 0.07 -7.50
C ALA A 140 -20.79 0.37 -8.97
N SER A 141 -19.53 0.68 -9.27
CA SER A 141 -19.05 0.97 -10.61
C SER A 141 -17.56 0.63 -10.81
N LEU A 142 -17.12 0.61 -12.06
CA LEU A 142 -15.70 0.59 -12.44
C LEU A 142 -14.98 1.82 -11.92
N GLN A 143 -15.61 3.00 -11.94
CA GLN A 143 -15.06 4.21 -11.34
C GLN A 143 -14.71 4.00 -9.86
N ASP A 144 -15.66 3.46 -9.08
CA ASP A 144 -15.46 3.16 -7.66
C ASP A 144 -14.28 2.20 -7.46
N TYR A 145 -14.25 1.12 -8.24
CA TYR A 145 -13.15 0.16 -8.21
C TYR A 145 -11.78 0.81 -8.51
N LEU A 146 -11.69 1.61 -9.58
CA LEU A 146 -10.45 2.27 -9.98
C LEU A 146 -9.97 3.25 -8.91
N LEU A 147 -10.89 4.04 -8.33
CA LEU A 147 -10.58 4.99 -7.26
C LEU A 147 -10.16 4.28 -5.97
N ASP A 148 -10.80 3.17 -5.60
CA ASP A 148 -10.39 2.37 -4.44
C ASP A 148 -8.97 1.81 -4.61
N LYS A 149 -8.64 1.30 -5.81
CA LYS A 149 -7.29 0.82 -6.12
C LYS A 149 -6.26 1.95 -6.13
N LEU A 150 -6.64 3.12 -6.63
CA LEU A 150 -5.81 4.32 -6.64
C LEU A 150 -5.49 4.79 -5.22
N LEU A 151 -6.52 4.93 -4.37
CA LEU A 151 -6.36 5.28 -2.95
C LEU A 151 -5.50 4.25 -2.22
N ALA A 152 -5.69 2.95 -2.47
CA ALA A 152 -4.85 1.91 -1.88
C ALA A 152 -3.36 2.03 -2.28
N GLY A 153 -3.03 2.66 -3.41
CA GLY A 153 -1.65 2.99 -3.79
C GLY A 153 -0.71 1.78 -3.92
N ARG A 154 -1.24 0.59 -4.21
CA ARG A 154 -0.45 -0.65 -4.25
C ARG A 154 0.55 -0.64 -5.40
N GLU A 155 1.79 -1.03 -5.11
CA GLU A 155 2.90 -1.11 -6.07
C GLU A 155 3.19 0.23 -6.77
N ASN A 156 2.85 1.34 -6.14
CA ASN A 156 2.94 2.65 -6.76
C ASN A 156 4.05 3.51 -6.12
N SER A 157 5.00 3.96 -6.95
CA SER A 157 6.17 4.72 -6.50
C SER A 157 5.82 6.13 -6.01
N ILE A 158 4.84 6.80 -6.62
CA ILE A 158 4.42 8.13 -6.18
C ILE A 158 3.71 8.05 -4.81
N ALA A 159 2.84 7.08 -4.59
CA ALA A 159 2.20 6.82 -3.31
C ALA A 159 3.23 6.56 -2.20
N LYS A 160 4.23 5.71 -2.49
CA LYS A 160 5.35 5.45 -1.56
C LYS A 160 6.12 6.72 -1.21
N ASN A 161 6.47 7.54 -2.19
CA ASN A 161 7.24 8.77 -1.96
C ASN A 161 6.42 9.83 -1.20
N CYS A 162 5.12 9.95 -1.48
CA CYS A 162 4.22 10.83 -0.72
C CYS A 162 4.09 10.39 0.73
N ALA A 163 3.84 9.10 0.96
CA ALA A 163 3.75 8.52 2.31
C ALA A 163 5.06 8.70 3.10
N ASN A 164 6.21 8.65 2.42
CA ASN A 164 7.50 8.89 3.05
C ASN A 164 7.86 10.38 3.19
N GLY A 165 7.04 11.30 2.68
CA GLY A 165 7.30 12.74 2.71
C GLY A 165 8.48 13.18 1.83
N SER A 166 8.86 12.37 0.84
CA SER A 166 10.09 12.54 0.06
C SER A 166 9.86 13.02 -1.37
N LEU A 167 8.61 13.26 -1.79
CA LEU A 167 8.28 13.63 -3.17
C LEU A 167 8.33 15.16 -3.38
N PRO A 168 9.26 15.67 -4.21
CA PRO A 168 9.30 17.09 -4.57
C PRO A 168 8.09 17.52 -5.38
N ALA A 169 7.71 18.81 -5.27
CA ALA A 169 6.58 19.38 -6.01
C ALA A 169 6.80 19.36 -7.55
N ASP A 170 8.05 19.50 -8.00
CA ASP A 170 8.46 19.53 -9.41
C ASP A 170 8.85 18.14 -9.97
N SER A 171 8.58 17.07 -9.22
CA SER A 171 8.94 15.71 -9.62
C SER A 171 8.33 15.33 -10.99
N PRO A 172 9.11 14.70 -11.90
CA PRO A 172 8.58 14.17 -13.16
C PRO A 172 7.48 13.12 -12.93
N LEU A 173 7.46 12.47 -11.76
CA LEU A 173 6.40 11.54 -11.37
C LEU A 173 5.04 12.24 -11.30
N ASN A 174 4.98 13.53 -10.96
CA ASN A 174 3.72 14.27 -10.92
C ASN A 174 3.12 14.43 -12.32
N ARG A 175 3.97 14.59 -13.35
CA ARG A 175 3.50 14.69 -14.74
C ARG A 175 2.96 13.35 -15.23
N ALA A 176 3.67 12.25 -14.94
CA ALA A 176 3.22 10.91 -15.28
C ALA A 176 1.92 10.55 -14.54
N ALA A 177 1.81 10.88 -13.25
CA ALA A 177 0.60 10.64 -12.46
C ALA A 177 -0.60 11.42 -13.01
N ARG A 178 -0.44 12.71 -13.37
CA ARG A 178 -1.53 13.47 -14.01
C ARG A 178 -1.98 12.84 -15.32
N HIS A 179 -1.05 12.42 -16.17
CA HIS A 179 -1.39 11.75 -17.42
C HIS A 179 -2.19 10.47 -17.17
N ASP A 180 -1.72 9.62 -16.26
CA ASP A 180 -2.39 8.37 -15.93
C ASP A 180 -3.77 8.58 -15.28
N LEU A 181 -3.93 9.61 -14.45
CA LEU A 181 -5.24 9.96 -13.87
C LEU A 181 -6.26 10.31 -14.95
N ASP A 182 -5.87 11.11 -15.95
CA ASP A 182 -6.74 11.43 -17.09
C ASP A 182 -7.00 10.19 -17.98
N VAL A 183 -6.07 9.24 -18.04
CA VAL A 183 -6.29 7.94 -18.71
C VAL A 183 -7.30 7.10 -17.92
N LEU A 184 -7.14 6.96 -16.61
CA LEU A 184 -8.04 6.19 -15.76
C LEU A 184 -9.47 6.75 -15.77
N GLN A 185 -9.63 8.07 -15.77
CA GLN A 185 -10.93 8.72 -15.92
C GLN A 185 -11.59 8.40 -17.28
N ARG A 186 -10.79 8.25 -18.35
CA ARG A 186 -11.33 7.80 -19.65
C ARG A 186 -11.69 6.32 -19.64
N LEU A 187 -10.99 5.51 -18.87
CA LEU A 187 -11.26 4.08 -18.71
C LEU A 187 -12.47 3.81 -17.81
N SER A 188 -12.87 4.74 -16.95
CA SER A 188 -14.07 4.64 -16.11
C SER A 188 -15.35 4.85 -16.93
N VAL A 189 -15.56 3.98 -17.91
CA VAL A 189 -16.78 3.92 -18.72
C VAL A 189 -17.93 3.43 -17.84
N ALA A 190 -19.08 4.10 -17.95
CA ALA A 190 -20.28 3.69 -17.22
C ALA A 190 -20.72 2.27 -17.60
N GLU A 191 -21.20 1.51 -16.62
CA GLU A 191 -21.64 0.12 -16.78
C GLU A 191 -22.75 0.02 -17.83
N THR A 192 -23.66 0.99 -17.85
CA THR A 192 -24.73 1.12 -18.85
C THR A 192 -24.19 1.21 -20.28
N THR A 193 -23.08 1.92 -20.48
CA THR A 193 -22.44 2.07 -21.79
C THR A 193 -21.77 0.77 -22.20
N LEU A 194 -21.05 0.14 -21.27
CA LEU A 194 -20.38 -1.14 -21.54
C LEU A 194 -21.39 -2.26 -21.82
N ALA A 195 -22.48 -2.33 -21.05
CA ALA A 195 -23.56 -3.28 -21.26
C ALA A 195 -24.25 -3.07 -22.63
N ALA A 196 -24.46 -1.82 -23.03
CA ALA A 196 -25.01 -1.48 -24.34
C ALA A 196 -24.09 -1.96 -25.48
N TRP A 197 -22.77 -1.77 -25.36
CA TRP A 197 -21.79 -2.30 -26.32
C TRP A 197 -21.84 -3.83 -26.42
N VAL A 198 -21.97 -4.51 -25.28
CA VAL A 198 -22.10 -5.98 -25.27
C VAL A 198 -23.40 -6.44 -25.94
N LYS A 199 -24.53 -5.78 -25.65
CA LYS A 199 -25.82 -6.06 -26.29
C LYS A 199 -25.79 -5.80 -27.79
N GLU A 200 -25.08 -4.77 -28.25
CA GLU A 200 -24.88 -4.49 -29.67
C GLU A 200 -24.08 -5.61 -30.37
N ALA A 201 -23.04 -6.12 -29.72
CA ALA A 201 -22.23 -7.23 -30.22
C ALA A 201 -22.94 -8.59 -30.12
N ALA A 202 -23.92 -8.74 -29.21
CA ALA A 202 -24.73 -9.93 -28.99
C ALA A 202 -26.24 -9.63 -29.05
N PRO A 203 -26.77 -9.29 -30.24
CA PRO A 203 -28.16 -8.78 -30.38
C PRO A 203 -29.24 -9.80 -30.01
N TRP A 204 -28.90 -11.10 -29.98
CA TRP A 204 -29.78 -12.21 -29.65
C TRP A 204 -30.11 -12.31 -28.16
N VAL A 205 -29.38 -11.62 -27.29
CA VAL A 205 -29.66 -11.59 -25.84
C VAL A 205 -30.95 -10.80 -25.60
N ALA A 206 -31.77 -11.15 -24.61
CA ALA A 206 -33.03 -10.43 -24.32
C ALA A 206 -32.79 -8.97 -23.86
N ASP A 207 -33.76 -8.08 -24.05
CA ASP A 207 -33.62 -6.67 -23.61
C ASP A 207 -33.63 -6.53 -22.08
N GLU A 208 -34.29 -7.46 -21.38
CA GLU A 208 -34.25 -7.56 -19.91
C GLU A 208 -32.83 -7.77 -19.37
N TRP A 209 -31.96 -8.43 -20.15
CA TRP A 209 -30.56 -8.59 -19.78
C TRP A 209 -29.85 -7.26 -19.68
N LEU A 210 -30.11 -6.30 -20.58
CA LEU A 210 -29.46 -4.99 -20.54
C LEU A 210 -29.84 -4.22 -19.26
N ALA A 211 -31.11 -4.31 -18.85
CA ALA A 211 -31.57 -3.73 -17.60
C ALA A 211 -30.89 -4.38 -16.38
N ALA A 212 -30.80 -5.71 -16.35
CA ALA A 212 -30.13 -6.44 -15.27
C ALA A 212 -28.61 -6.15 -15.23
N ALA A 213 -27.95 -6.20 -16.38
CA ALA A 213 -26.52 -5.94 -16.55
C ALA A 213 -26.11 -4.51 -16.14
N SER A 214 -27.05 -3.56 -16.19
CA SER A 214 -26.85 -2.16 -15.82
C SER A 214 -27.21 -1.85 -14.35
N SER A 215 -27.69 -2.83 -13.58
CA SER A 215 -28.30 -2.58 -12.26
C SER A 215 -27.31 -2.36 -11.10
N LEU A 216 -26.03 -2.69 -11.29
CA LEU A 216 -24.95 -2.50 -10.31
C LEU A 216 -24.84 -1.06 -9.78
N ALA A 217 -25.24 -0.07 -10.59
CA ALA A 217 -25.16 1.35 -10.27
C ALA A 217 -26.14 1.82 -9.17
N SER A 218 -26.99 0.94 -8.64
CA SER A 218 -27.93 1.28 -7.57
C SER A 218 -27.20 1.41 -6.23
N ARG A 219 -26.61 2.60 -5.98
CA ARG A 219 -26.00 2.99 -4.70
C ARG A 219 -26.99 2.70 -3.56
N GLN A 220 -26.55 1.91 -2.57
CA GLN A 220 -27.10 2.06 -1.23
C GLN A 220 -26.53 3.36 -0.66
N SER A 221 -27.41 4.31 -0.35
CA SER A 221 -27.01 5.54 0.34
C SER A 221 -26.26 5.17 1.62
N PRO A 222 -25.16 5.86 1.95
CA PRO A 222 -24.49 5.61 3.22
C PRO A 222 -25.50 5.81 4.37
N PRO A 223 -25.39 5.02 5.46
CA PRO A 223 -26.25 5.21 6.61
C PRO A 223 -26.15 6.67 7.08
N GLU A 224 -27.31 7.31 7.25
CA GLU A 224 -27.44 8.69 7.72
C GLU A 224 -26.72 8.86 9.07
N GLY A 225 -25.45 9.28 9.02
CA GLY A 225 -24.58 9.31 10.18
C GLY A 225 -23.57 10.45 10.05
N GLY A 226 -24.02 11.66 10.38
CA GLY A 226 -23.19 12.83 10.61
C GLY A 226 -22.67 13.51 9.34
N ALA A 227 -23.12 14.74 9.08
CA ALA A 227 -22.57 15.62 8.07
C ALA A 227 -21.15 16.06 8.46
N HIS A 228 -20.15 15.19 8.29
CA HIS A 228 -18.75 15.54 8.41
C HIS A 228 -18.18 15.68 6.99
N SER A 229 -18.03 16.94 6.55
CA SER A 229 -17.27 17.24 5.34
C SER A 229 -15.80 16.86 5.55
N LEU A 230 -15.13 16.33 4.52
CA LEU A 230 -13.68 16.15 4.55
C LEU A 230 -13.00 17.52 4.61
N GLU A 231 -12.50 17.90 5.78
CA GLU A 231 -11.60 19.03 5.93
C GLU A 231 -10.20 18.63 5.41
N VAL A 232 -9.96 18.93 4.14
CA VAL A 232 -8.60 18.87 3.57
C VAL A 232 -8.05 20.28 3.60
N PRO A 233 -6.92 20.53 4.29
CA PRO A 233 -6.29 21.84 4.30
C PRO A 233 -6.00 22.30 2.88
N GLU A 234 -6.19 23.59 2.60
CA GLU A 234 -5.97 24.19 1.28
C GLU A 234 -4.49 24.11 0.84
N ASN A 235 -3.57 24.02 1.81
CA ASN A 235 -2.16 23.71 1.59
C ASN A 235 -1.70 22.69 2.64
N PRO A 236 -1.91 21.39 2.40
CA PRO A 236 -1.67 20.40 3.42
C PRO A 236 -0.20 20.02 3.46
N GLU A 237 0.51 20.48 4.50
CA GLU A 237 1.79 19.89 4.83
C GLU A 237 1.61 18.41 5.22
N PRO A 238 2.50 17.52 4.78
CA PRO A 238 2.42 16.11 5.16
C PRO A 238 2.52 15.99 6.69
N PRO A 239 1.63 15.24 7.35
CA PRO A 239 1.65 15.15 8.81
C PRO A 239 2.96 14.55 9.33
N ALA A 240 3.34 14.74 10.58
CA ALA A 240 4.59 14.15 11.09
C ALA A 240 4.55 12.60 11.01
N CYS A 241 3.40 12.01 11.30
CA CYS A 241 3.14 10.57 11.27
C CYS A 241 1.97 10.23 10.34
N ILE A 242 1.94 9.00 9.85
CA ILE A 242 0.79 8.45 9.13
C ILE A 242 -0.30 8.09 10.13
N ALA A 243 -1.52 8.58 9.86
CA ALA A 243 -2.72 8.34 10.65
C ALA A 243 -3.24 6.90 10.49
N ALA A 244 -4.32 6.62 11.21
CA ALA A 244 -5.06 5.37 11.02
C ALA A 244 -5.56 5.25 9.57
N PRO A 245 -5.73 4.01 9.06
CA PRO A 245 -6.43 3.80 7.80
C PRO A 245 -7.81 4.47 7.85
N PRO A 246 -8.23 5.14 6.77
CA PRO A 246 -9.51 5.82 6.75
C PRO A 246 -10.66 4.82 6.87
N THR A 247 -11.72 5.22 7.58
CA THR A 247 -12.96 4.43 7.67
C THR A 247 -13.61 4.28 6.30
N ALA A 248 -14.53 3.31 6.14
CA ALA A 248 -15.24 3.12 4.87
C ALA A 248 -15.96 4.40 4.39
N TYR A 249 -16.53 5.15 5.33
CA TYR A 249 -17.16 6.44 5.05
C TYR A 249 -16.14 7.50 4.57
N GLN A 250 -15.00 7.63 5.27
CA GLN A 250 -13.94 8.55 4.84
C GLN A 250 -13.38 8.16 3.47
N GLN A 251 -13.20 6.88 3.20
CA GLN A 251 -12.77 6.38 1.89
C GLN A 251 -13.77 6.75 0.80
N GLN A 252 -15.08 6.63 1.08
CA GLN A 252 -16.11 7.07 0.14
C GLN A 252 -16.01 8.58 -0.14
N LEU A 253 -15.86 9.42 0.89
CA LEU A 253 -15.71 10.86 0.68
C LEU A 253 -14.46 11.19 -0.15
N TRP A 254 -13.36 10.47 0.04
CA TRP A 254 -12.15 10.63 -0.77
C TRP A 254 -12.37 10.22 -2.23
N ARG A 255 -13.11 9.14 -2.46
CA ARG A 255 -13.50 8.73 -3.82
C ARG A 255 -14.36 9.78 -4.50
N GLU A 256 -15.38 10.29 -3.82
CA GLU A 256 -16.27 11.34 -4.36
C GLU A 256 -15.46 12.60 -4.67
N ARG A 257 -14.62 13.05 -3.74
CA ARG A 257 -13.76 14.22 -3.92
C ARG A 257 -12.86 14.16 -5.16
N ILE A 258 -12.27 13.00 -5.45
CA ILE A 258 -11.40 12.81 -6.63
C ILE A 258 -12.25 12.52 -7.88
N GLY A 259 -13.28 11.69 -7.74
CA GLY A 259 -14.14 11.20 -8.80
C GLY A 259 -15.02 12.30 -9.42
N ASP A 260 -15.45 13.26 -8.62
CA ASP A 260 -16.30 14.39 -9.03
C ASP A 260 -15.52 15.54 -9.67
N GLN A 261 -14.18 15.44 -9.69
CA GLN A 261 -13.36 16.40 -10.43
C GLN A 261 -13.65 16.28 -11.92
N TRP A 262 -13.78 17.43 -12.59
CA TRP A 262 -13.93 17.47 -14.05
C TRP A 262 -12.77 16.74 -14.76
N LYS A 263 -11.57 16.79 -14.16
CA LYS A 263 -10.39 16.01 -14.53
C LYS A 263 -9.76 15.39 -13.31
N TRP A 264 -9.53 14.08 -13.33
CA TRP A 264 -8.87 13.40 -12.22
C TRP A 264 -7.44 13.90 -12.01
N SER A 265 -6.75 14.40 -13.04
CA SER A 265 -5.42 15.03 -12.87
C SER A 265 -5.43 16.26 -11.95
N ALA A 266 -6.57 16.95 -11.80
CA ALA A 266 -6.72 18.04 -10.84
C ALA A 266 -6.73 17.52 -9.39
N GLY A 267 -7.24 16.31 -9.18
CA GLY A 267 -7.25 15.62 -7.88
C GLY A 267 -5.90 15.03 -7.45
N LEU A 268 -4.80 15.26 -8.20
CA LEU A 268 -3.49 14.71 -7.82
C LEU A 268 -3.03 15.23 -6.45
N GLU A 269 -3.25 16.50 -6.11
CA GLU A 269 -2.80 17.05 -4.83
C GLU A 269 -3.57 16.44 -3.65
N ASP A 270 -4.88 16.23 -3.82
CA ASP A 270 -5.73 15.51 -2.87
C ASP A 270 -5.21 14.07 -2.66
N LEU A 271 -4.86 13.38 -3.74
CA LEU A 271 -4.33 12.02 -3.68
C LEU A 271 -2.93 11.94 -3.03
N ARG A 272 -2.07 12.92 -3.32
CA ARG A 272 -0.75 13.05 -2.66
C ARG A 272 -0.91 13.24 -1.17
N TYR A 273 -1.83 14.12 -0.77
CA TYR A 273 -2.14 14.32 0.63
C TYR A 273 -2.72 13.06 1.27
N TYR A 274 -3.66 12.39 0.61
CA TYR A 274 -4.23 11.13 1.10
C TYR A 274 -3.14 10.12 1.42
N TRP A 275 -2.19 9.87 0.52
CA TRP A 275 -1.09 8.94 0.79
C TRP A 275 -0.11 9.45 1.84
N ALA A 276 0.12 10.76 1.90
CA ALA A 276 0.93 11.35 2.95
C ALA A 276 0.28 11.19 4.34
N ALA A 277 -1.05 11.28 4.43
CA ALA A 277 -1.80 11.19 5.67
C ALA A 277 -2.07 9.75 6.10
N HIS A 278 -2.47 8.88 5.18
CA HIS A 278 -2.96 7.53 5.49
C HIS A 278 -2.00 6.41 5.08
N GLY A 279 -0.94 6.73 4.34
CA GLY A 279 0.03 5.76 3.84
C GLY A 279 -0.41 5.10 2.53
N TRP A 280 0.23 3.97 2.19
CA TRP A 280 0.01 3.26 0.94
C TRP A 280 0.11 1.74 1.14
N GLY A 281 -0.40 0.99 0.18
CA GLY A 281 -0.32 -0.47 0.19
C GLY A 281 -1.01 -1.11 1.39
N LEU A 282 -0.51 -2.25 1.85
CA LEU A 282 -1.10 -2.97 2.97
C LEU A 282 -1.03 -2.20 4.29
N THR A 283 0.07 -1.49 4.53
CA THR A 283 0.28 -0.71 5.76
C THR A 283 -0.56 0.57 5.78
N GLY A 284 -0.93 1.11 4.61
CA GLY A 284 -1.91 2.20 4.53
C GLY A 284 -3.36 1.73 4.70
N SER A 285 -3.70 0.53 4.21
CA SER A 285 -5.07 0.02 4.21
C SER A 285 -5.49 -0.74 5.48
N HIS A 286 -4.55 -1.20 6.31
CA HIS A 286 -4.87 -2.03 7.48
C HIS A 286 -4.10 -1.57 8.71
N SER A 287 -4.80 -1.55 9.85
CA SER A 287 -4.21 -1.29 11.16
C SER A 287 -3.58 -2.52 11.79
N THR A 288 -4.12 -3.70 11.46
CA THR A 288 -3.69 -5.00 11.96
C THR A 288 -3.07 -5.82 10.84
N LEU A 289 -1.83 -6.23 11.07
CA LEU A 289 -0.98 -6.89 10.10
C LEU A 289 -0.40 -8.17 10.70
N GLN A 290 0.02 -9.07 9.84
CA GLN A 290 0.81 -10.23 10.18
C GLN A 290 2.04 -10.27 9.28
N TRP A 291 3.20 -10.64 9.84
CA TRP A 291 4.37 -10.95 9.04
C TRP A 291 4.41 -12.44 8.69
N MET A 292 4.40 -12.75 7.39
CA MET A 292 4.55 -14.12 6.90
C MET A 292 5.28 -14.14 5.56
N ASN A 293 6.27 -15.02 5.44
CA ASN A 293 7.03 -15.26 4.20
C ASN A 293 7.66 -13.99 3.64
N GLY A 294 8.30 -13.21 4.51
CA GLY A 294 9.02 -11.98 4.13
C GLY A 294 8.12 -10.81 3.72
N LYS A 295 6.80 -10.86 4.00
CA LYS A 295 5.84 -9.81 3.60
C LYS A 295 4.79 -9.56 4.66
N PHE A 296 4.30 -8.32 4.70
CA PHE A 296 3.08 -7.98 5.44
C PHE A 296 1.86 -8.61 4.79
N GLN A 297 0.93 -9.06 5.61
CA GLN A 297 -0.40 -9.52 5.21
C GLN A 297 -1.45 -8.87 6.13
N ALA A 298 -2.66 -8.68 5.61
CA ALA A 298 -3.78 -8.20 6.42
C ALA A 298 -4.12 -9.26 7.48
N PHE A 299 -4.20 -8.86 8.75
CA PHE A 299 -4.55 -9.76 9.84
C PHE A 299 -5.95 -9.44 10.34
N LYS A 300 -6.86 -10.41 10.20
CA LYS A 300 -8.19 -10.37 10.81
C LYS A 300 -8.19 -11.33 11.99
N ALA A 301 -8.14 -10.78 13.20
CA ALA A 301 -8.48 -11.56 14.39
C ALA A 301 -9.99 -11.86 14.30
N SER A 302 -10.37 -13.12 14.04
CA SER A 302 -11.78 -13.48 13.88
C SER A 302 -12.53 -13.27 15.22
N PRO A 303 -13.66 -12.52 15.25
CA PRO A 303 -14.49 -12.39 16.46
C PRO A 303 -15.42 -13.58 16.70
N ALA A 304 -15.60 -14.49 15.73
CA ALA A 304 -16.55 -15.59 15.81
C ALA A 304 -16.03 -16.84 15.09
N GLY A 305 -15.93 -17.95 15.82
CA GLY A 305 -15.95 -19.32 15.30
C GLY A 305 -14.84 -19.71 14.32
N GLY A 306 -13.64 -19.96 14.84
CA GLY A 306 -12.54 -20.57 14.08
C GLY A 306 -11.24 -19.81 14.26
N ALA A 307 -10.65 -19.87 15.45
CA ALA A 307 -9.36 -19.25 15.70
C ALA A 307 -8.26 -20.05 14.99
N PRO A 308 -7.33 -19.43 14.25
CA PRO A 308 -6.05 -20.07 13.94
C PRO A 308 -5.18 -20.24 15.19
N ILE A 309 -5.55 -19.58 16.31
CA ILE A 309 -4.77 -19.58 17.54
C ILE A 309 -5.73 -19.56 18.74
N SER A 310 -5.81 -20.67 19.47
CA SER A 310 -6.58 -20.78 20.71
C SER A 310 -5.87 -19.99 21.81
N TRP A 311 -6.33 -18.76 22.06
CA TRP A 311 -5.92 -17.98 23.23
C TRP A 311 -6.98 -18.18 24.32
N THR A 312 -6.73 -19.01 25.33
CA THR A 312 -7.70 -19.28 26.41
C THR A 312 -7.13 -19.00 27.80
N ASN A 313 -7.93 -18.22 28.55
CA ASN A 313 -8.09 -18.07 30.01
C ASN A 313 -6.91 -17.55 30.87
N MET A 314 -7.22 -16.58 31.74
CA MET A 314 -6.23 -15.81 32.51
C MET A 314 -6.70 -15.26 33.86
N ASP A 315 -5.70 -14.79 34.60
CA ASP A 315 -5.72 -13.97 35.82
C ASP A 315 -5.73 -12.47 35.47
N GLU A 316 -6.72 -11.72 35.93
CA GLU A 316 -7.14 -10.40 35.39
C GLU A 316 -6.12 -9.26 35.62
N GLN A 317 -5.28 -9.37 36.65
CA GLN A 317 -4.46 -8.26 37.14
C GLN A 317 -3.14 -8.05 36.36
N LEU A 318 -2.49 -9.14 35.92
CA LEU A 318 -1.27 -9.08 35.12
C LEU A 318 -1.51 -8.42 33.74
N THR A 319 -2.72 -8.59 33.21
CA THR A 319 -3.13 -7.99 31.94
C THR A 319 -3.10 -6.45 32.01
N VAL A 320 -3.55 -5.87 33.13
CA VAL A 320 -3.74 -4.42 33.26
C VAL A 320 -2.40 -3.67 33.30
N ASP A 321 -1.44 -4.15 34.08
CA ASP A 321 -0.14 -3.48 34.19
C ASP A 321 0.68 -3.60 32.92
N MET A 322 0.59 -4.75 32.24
CA MET A 322 1.19 -4.93 30.92
C MET A 322 0.54 -4.01 29.87
N GLN A 323 -0.78 -3.87 29.87
CA GLN A 323 -1.49 -2.92 29.00
C GLN A 323 -1.04 -1.48 29.24
N LYS A 324 -0.92 -1.06 30.52
CA LYS A 324 -0.46 0.28 30.88
C LYS A 324 0.98 0.52 30.42
N ALA A 325 1.88 -0.43 30.65
CA ALA A 325 3.27 -0.32 30.22
C ALA A 325 3.39 -0.25 28.69
N ALA A 326 2.69 -1.14 27.97
CA ALA A 326 2.65 -1.13 26.52
C ALA A 326 2.12 0.19 25.95
N ALA A 327 0.99 0.67 26.48
CA ALA A 327 0.40 1.94 26.05
C ALA A 327 1.33 3.13 26.35
N ALA A 328 2.03 3.15 27.48
CA ALA A 328 2.98 4.21 27.81
C ALA A 328 4.16 4.28 26.82
N GLU A 329 4.75 3.12 26.48
CA GLU A 329 5.86 3.07 25.52
C GLU A 329 5.38 3.34 24.08
N VAL A 330 4.18 2.90 23.71
CA VAL A 330 3.54 3.29 22.45
C VAL A 330 3.37 4.80 22.35
N ARG A 331 2.90 5.48 23.42
CA ARG A 331 2.75 6.93 23.40
C ARG A 331 4.08 7.66 23.19
N LYS A 332 5.17 7.17 23.80
CA LYS A 332 6.52 7.69 23.53
C LYS A 332 6.93 7.48 22.09
N LEU A 333 6.65 6.30 21.52
CA LEU A 333 6.91 5.98 20.11
C LEU A 333 6.13 6.92 19.17
N MET A 334 4.86 7.18 19.49
CA MET A 334 3.99 8.07 18.73
C MET A 334 4.47 9.53 18.80
N ALA A 335 4.92 9.98 19.97
CA ALA A 335 5.50 11.31 20.17
C ALA A 335 6.83 11.49 19.41
N GLY A 336 7.62 10.43 19.28
CA GLY A 336 8.88 10.46 18.54
C GLY A 336 9.96 11.32 19.19
N ASP A 337 9.90 11.53 20.51
CA ASP A 337 10.87 12.34 21.25
C ASP A 337 12.22 11.59 21.36
N PRO A 338 13.31 12.10 20.74
CA PRO A 338 14.62 11.47 20.84
C PRO A 338 15.22 11.52 22.25
N ALA A 339 14.76 12.43 23.12
CA ALA A 339 15.20 12.51 24.51
C ALA A 339 14.60 11.39 25.39
N GLN A 340 13.44 10.86 24.98
CA GLN A 340 12.74 9.78 25.68
C GLN A 340 12.37 8.65 24.70
N PRO A 341 13.37 7.88 24.22
CA PRO A 341 13.10 6.80 23.28
C PRO A 341 12.20 5.75 23.92
N ALA A 342 11.24 5.26 23.13
CA ALA A 342 10.39 4.16 23.53
C ALA A 342 11.22 2.89 23.76
N ARG A 343 10.85 2.12 24.78
CA ARG A 343 11.53 0.88 25.18
C ARG A 343 10.69 -0.33 24.84
N HIS A 344 11.33 -1.41 24.42
CA HIS A 344 10.64 -2.68 24.19
C HIS A 344 9.93 -3.14 25.46
N VAL A 345 8.76 -3.77 25.32
CA VAL A 345 7.96 -4.22 26.47
C VAL A 345 8.06 -5.72 26.57
N LEU A 346 8.56 -6.21 27.71
CA LEU A 346 8.71 -7.63 27.98
C LEU A 346 7.86 -7.99 29.20
N ALA A 347 6.94 -8.94 29.06
CA ALA A 347 6.16 -9.44 30.17
C ALA A 347 6.50 -10.90 30.44
N GLY A 348 7.08 -11.13 31.62
CA GLY A 348 7.37 -12.46 32.15
C GLY A 348 6.17 -12.99 32.92
N SER A 349 5.72 -14.19 32.58
CA SER A 349 4.84 -14.96 33.46
C SER A 349 5.22 -16.43 33.48
N SER A 350 4.91 -17.07 34.59
CA SER A 350 5.09 -18.52 34.78
C SER A 350 4.19 -19.37 33.86
N ASN A 351 3.12 -18.80 33.30
CA ASN A 351 2.20 -19.45 32.36
C ASN A 351 2.29 -18.81 30.95
N ALA A 352 2.10 -19.60 29.88
CA ALA A 352 2.03 -19.09 28.50
C ALA A 352 0.83 -18.13 28.30
N LEU A 353 1.01 -17.07 27.50
CA LEU A 353 0.56 -15.70 27.85
C LEU A 353 -0.75 -15.11 27.22
N PRO A 354 -1.20 -13.93 27.76
CA PRO A 354 -2.39 -13.09 27.51
C PRO A 354 -2.62 -12.50 26.11
N GLY A 355 -1.91 -12.96 25.08
CA GLY A 355 -1.69 -12.17 23.86
C GLY A 355 -2.95 -11.52 23.25
N GLN A 356 -4.10 -12.17 23.32
CA GLN A 356 -5.36 -11.64 22.80
C GLN A 356 -5.92 -10.44 23.58
N GLN A 357 -5.91 -10.43 24.92
CA GLN A 357 -6.49 -9.33 25.70
C GLN A 357 -5.66 -8.05 25.57
N LEU A 358 -4.33 -8.18 25.57
CA LEU A 358 -3.44 -7.07 25.30
C LEU A 358 -3.62 -6.56 23.86
N TRP A 359 -3.67 -7.47 22.88
CA TRP A 359 -3.93 -7.11 21.48
C TRP A 359 -5.22 -6.30 21.36
N GLN A 360 -6.32 -6.79 21.95
CA GLN A 360 -7.61 -6.12 21.89
C GLN A 360 -7.57 -4.73 22.53
N ALA A 361 -7.00 -4.60 23.73
CA ALA A 361 -6.89 -3.31 24.41
C ALA A 361 -6.08 -2.28 23.59
N LEU A 362 -5.00 -2.72 22.92
CA LEU A 362 -4.19 -1.85 22.05
C LEU A 362 -4.90 -1.52 20.73
N VAL A 363 -5.69 -2.44 20.18
CA VAL A 363 -6.56 -2.17 19.03
C VAL A 363 -7.58 -1.08 19.37
N GLU A 364 -8.17 -1.13 20.56
CA GLU A 364 -9.20 -0.16 20.94
C GLU A 364 -8.60 1.21 21.29
N SER A 365 -7.43 1.25 21.94
CA SER A 365 -6.85 2.49 22.44
C SER A 365 -5.88 3.19 21.49
N GLU A 366 -5.01 2.47 20.77
CA GLU A 366 -3.86 3.07 20.09
C GLU A 366 -3.95 3.00 18.55
N VAL A 367 -4.70 2.06 17.98
CA VAL A 367 -4.94 2.00 16.52
C VAL A 367 -5.63 3.24 15.95
N PRO A 368 -6.66 3.84 16.60
CA PRO A 368 -7.27 5.07 16.11
C PRO A 368 -6.28 6.23 15.95
N HIS A 369 -5.17 6.19 16.70
CA HIS A 369 -4.10 7.20 16.66
C HIS A 369 -3.05 6.93 15.58
N GLY A 370 -3.18 5.86 14.78
CA GLY A 370 -2.29 5.55 13.67
C GLY A 370 -1.26 4.46 13.94
N LEU A 371 -1.31 3.78 15.09
CA LEU A 371 -0.48 2.61 15.35
C LEU A 371 -0.82 1.46 14.38
N ARG A 372 0.21 0.77 13.89
CA ARG A 372 0.08 -0.51 13.17
C ARG A 372 0.49 -1.66 14.08
N LEU A 373 -0.45 -2.53 14.40
CA LEU A 373 -0.20 -3.75 15.17
C LEU A 373 0.23 -4.86 14.23
N VAL A 374 1.38 -5.48 14.51
CA VAL A 374 1.94 -6.56 13.71
C VAL A 374 2.05 -7.81 14.56
N TYR A 375 1.31 -8.85 14.19
CA TYR A 375 1.49 -10.18 14.78
C TYR A 375 2.69 -10.87 14.12
N LEU A 376 3.65 -11.31 14.93
CA LEU A 376 4.78 -12.13 14.49
C LEU A 376 4.64 -13.55 15.05
N PRO A 377 4.27 -14.54 14.22
CA PRO A 377 4.20 -15.92 14.68
C PRO A 377 5.60 -16.48 14.96
N ARG A 378 5.71 -17.40 15.92
CA ARG A 378 6.99 -18.01 16.32
C ARG A 378 7.77 -18.64 15.16
N SER A 379 7.07 -19.18 14.16
CA SER A 379 7.69 -19.74 12.95
C SER A 379 8.46 -18.72 12.10
N GLN A 380 8.28 -17.42 12.36
CA GLN A 380 8.91 -16.32 11.62
C GLN A 380 9.97 -15.58 12.45
N TYR A 381 10.26 -16.01 13.69
CA TYR A 381 11.26 -15.34 14.54
C TYR A 381 12.67 -15.34 13.93
N ALA A 382 13.01 -16.36 13.14
CA ALA A 382 14.27 -16.42 12.42
C ALA A 382 14.42 -15.33 11.33
N HIS A 383 13.31 -14.70 10.91
CA HIS A 383 13.24 -13.68 9.86
C HIS A 383 12.86 -12.30 10.42
N VAL A 384 13.16 -12.05 11.69
CA VAL A 384 12.80 -10.78 12.35
C VAL A 384 13.61 -9.59 11.79
N ASP A 385 14.80 -9.84 11.27
CA ASP A 385 15.63 -8.87 10.55
C ASP A 385 14.98 -8.41 9.24
N GLU A 386 14.37 -9.33 8.48
CA GLU A 386 13.58 -9.00 7.30
C GLU A 386 12.36 -8.14 7.65
N LEU A 387 11.70 -8.44 8.78
CA LEU A 387 10.60 -7.62 9.30
C LEU A 387 11.08 -6.22 9.70
N ALA A 388 12.20 -6.12 10.44
CA ALA A 388 12.82 -4.86 10.82
C ALA A 388 13.15 -4.00 9.59
N TYR A 389 13.75 -4.62 8.56
CA TYR A 389 13.98 -3.96 7.28
C TYR A 389 12.66 -3.51 6.64
N GLY A 390 11.64 -4.38 6.57
CA GLY A 390 10.33 -4.05 6.03
C GLY A 390 9.68 -2.84 6.70
N MET A 391 9.75 -2.74 8.04
CA MET A 391 9.23 -1.58 8.79
C MET A 391 10.05 -0.30 8.55
N SER A 392 11.36 -0.42 8.36
CA SER A 392 12.25 0.72 8.08
C SER A 392 11.91 1.43 6.76
N LEU A 393 11.27 0.73 5.80
CA LEU A 393 10.80 1.31 4.55
C LEU A 393 9.61 2.28 4.73
N HIS A 394 9.03 2.33 5.93
CA HIS A 394 7.87 3.13 6.32
C HIS A 394 8.18 4.05 7.51
N PRO A 395 9.12 5.01 7.40
CA PRO A 395 9.64 5.80 8.52
C PRO A 395 8.60 6.65 9.25
N ARG A 396 7.47 6.98 8.60
CA ARG A 396 6.36 7.76 9.17
C ARG A 396 5.23 6.91 9.77
N ILE A 397 5.29 5.59 9.62
CA ILE A 397 4.36 4.65 10.27
C ILE A 397 4.98 4.21 11.60
N ARG A 398 4.15 4.10 12.65
CA ARG A 398 4.56 3.52 13.93
C ARG A 398 4.03 2.10 14.04
N PHE A 399 4.93 1.17 14.35
CA PHE A 399 4.60 -0.25 14.46
C PHE A 399 4.73 -0.74 15.89
N LEU A 400 3.85 -1.65 16.29
CA LEU A 400 3.99 -2.47 17.48
C LEU A 400 3.99 -3.93 17.05
N VAL A 401 5.14 -4.59 17.19
CA VAL A 401 5.30 -6.01 16.87
C VAL A 401 5.01 -6.83 18.12
N MET A 402 4.03 -7.71 18.03
CA MET A 402 3.69 -8.64 19.10
C MET A 402 4.30 -10.02 18.86
N CYS A 403 5.16 -10.41 19.79
CA CYS A 403 5.79 -11.73 19.88
C CYS A 403 5.18 -12.48 21.06
N ILE A 404 4.59 -13.64 20.83
CA ILE A 404 3.92 -14.40 21.88
C ILE A 404 4.59 -15.75 22.10
N GLY A 405 4.75 -16.13 23.37
CA GLY A 405 5.34 -17.40 23.77
C GLY A 405 6.85 -17.46 23.52
N LEU A 406 7.56 -16.35 23.79
CA LEU A 406 9.01 -16.31 23.81
C LEU A 406 9.52 -17.22 24.94
N ASP A 407 10.45 -18.11 24.64
CA ASP A 407 11.08 -18.97 25.63
C ASP A 407 12.53 -18.53 25.80
N VAL A 408 12.83 -17.91 26.95
CA VAL A 408 14.16 -17.35 27.22
C VAL A 408 15.17 -18.44 27.61
N THR A 409 14.69 -19.63 27.98
CA THR A 409 15.54 -20.80 28.31
C THR A 409 16.12 -21.46 27.07
N LYS A 410 15.39 -21.36 25.94
CA LYS A 410 15.86 -21.68 24.59
C LYS A 410 15.76 -20.41 23.74
N PRO A 411 16.63 -19.41 24.01
CA PRO A 411 16.46 -18.09 23.43
C PRO A 411 16.42 -18.22 21.91
N ASP A 412 15.35 -17.73 21.31
CA ASP A 412 15.36 -17.32 19.92
C ASP A 412 16.35 -16.15 19.85
N VAL A 413 17.64 -16.47 19.70
CA VAL A 413 18.78 -15.54 19.86
C VAL A 413 18.55 -14.26 19.07
N VAL A 414 17.93 -14.38 17.90
CA VAL A 414 17.63 -13.26 17.00
C VAL A 414 16.61 -12.27 17.62
N ILE A 415 15.60 -12.74 18.34
CA ILE A 415 14.64 -11.87 19.04
C ILE A 415 15.31 -11.20 20.24
N VAL A 416 16.14 -11.94 20.98
CA VAL A 416 16.89 -11.39 22.12
C VAL A 416 17.88 -10.33 21.66
N ASP A 417 18.55 -10.54 20.54
CA ASP A 417 19.47 -9.58 19.92
C ASP A 417 18.72 -8.32 19.46
N ALA A 418 17.56 -8.50 18.81
CA ALA A 418 16.70 -7.39 18.39
C ALA A 418 16.21 -6.54 19.57
N VAL A 419 15.85 -7.18 20.69
CA VAL A 419 15.34 -6.54 21.90
C VAL A 419 16.45 -5.89 22.73
N SER A 420 17.64 -6.50 22.76
CA SER A 420 18.77 -6.00 23.55
C SER A 420 19.46 -4.78 22.93
N GLY A 421 19.33 -4.61 21.61
CA GLY A 421 20.02 -3.56 20.84
C GLY A 421 21.53 -3.80 20.71
N ILE A 422 22.04 -4.96 21.14
CA ILE A 422 23.47 -5.32 21.16
C ILE A 422 23.89 -6.07 19.87
N GLY A 423 22.93 -6.44 19.00
CA GLY A 423 23.15 -7.22 17.78
C GLY A 423 23.50 -6.42 16.52
N VAL A 424 23.82 -7.15 15.44
CA VAL A 424 24.15 -6.63 14.10
C VAL A 424 22.90 -6.08 13.37
N SER A 425 21.71 -6.47 13.79
CA SER A 425 20.42 -5.99 13.29
C SER A 425 19.96 -4.79 14.12
N GLN A 426 20.03 -3.59 13.55
CA GLN A 426 19.44 -2.40 14.17
C GLN A 426 17.92 -2.48 14.06
N TRP A 427 17.24 -2.60 15.20
CA TRP A 427 15.80 -2.46 15.26
C TRP A 427 15.38 -1.04 14.85
N PRO A 428 14.37 -0.87 14.01
CA PRO A 428 14.08 0.45 13.45
C PRO A 428 13.38 1.33 14.48
N ALA A 429 13.76 2.61 14.54
CA ALA A 429 13.28 3.58 15.54
C ALA A 429 11.76 3.85 15.48
N ASN A 430 11.10 3.47 14.39
CA ASN A 430 9.66 3.61 14.21
C ASN A 430 8.86 2.36 14.63
N ALA A 431 9.50 1.38 15.26
CA ALA A 431 8.83 0.17 15.72
C ALA A 431 9.16 -0.16 17.18
N LEU A 432 8.16 -0.65 17.91
CA LEU A 432 8.31 -1.25 19.22
C LEU A 432 8.16 -2.77 19.12
N LEU A 433 8.85 -3.48 20.00
CA LEU A 433 8.63 -4.91 20.20
C LEU A 433 7.94 -5.11 21.55
N CYS A 434 6.85 -5.86 21.56
CA CYS A 434 6.19 -6.35 22.75
C CYS A 434 6.26 -7.88 22.76
N ALA A 435 7.02 -8.44 23.71
CA ALA A 435 7.13 -9.88 23.87
C ALA A 435 6.48 -10.35 25.16
N THR A 436 5.90 -11.53 25.08
CA THR A 436 5.41 -12.29 26.22
C THR A 436 6.12 -13.62 26.27
N GLY A 437 6.64 -14.02 27.43
CA GLY A 437 7.36 -15.28 27.57
C GLY A 437 7.52 -15.81 28.99
N THR A 438 8.02 -17.03 29.10
CA THR A 438 8.45 -17.64 30.36
C THR A 438 9.95 -17.41 30.59
N GLY A 439 10.36 -17.21 31.84
CA GLY A 439 11.78 -17.05 32.20
C GLY A 439 12.39 -15.70 31.82
N LEU A 440 11.56 -14.68 31.58
CA LEU A 440 12.00 -13.30 31.31
C LEU A 440 12.56 -12.63 32.58
N GLU A 441 12.12 -13.05 33.76
CA GLU A 441 12.55 -12.53 35.06
C GLU A 441 14.03 -12.79 35.41
N ASN A 442 14.66 -13.82 34.83
CA ASN A 442 16.00 -14.29 35.21
C ASN A 442 17.16 -13.70 34.38
N ARG A 443 16.89 -12.73 33.49
CA ARG A 443 17.94 -12.05 32.71
C ARG A 443 18.00 -10.58 33.04
N HIS A 444 19.22 -10.05 33.14
CA HIS A 444 19.46 -8.61 33.07
C HIS A 444 19.16 -8.10 31.66
N TRP A 445 17.90 -7.76 31.42
CA TRP A 445 17.51 -7.00 30.24
C TRP A 445 18.12 -5.61 30.34
N THR A 446 18.71 -5.16 29.24
CA THR A 446 19.41 -3.88 29.15
C THR A 446 18.48 -2.69 29.40
N SER A 447 19.03 -1.47 29.47
CA SER A 447 18.27 -0.21 29.58
C SER A 447 17.24 0.05 28.47
N CYS A 448 17.19 -0.81 27.45
CA CYS A 448 16.33 -0.71 26.27
C CYS A 448 14.94 -1.34 26.46
N CYS A 449 14.68 -2.01 27.59
CA CYS A 449 13.43 -2.73 27.85
C CYS A 449 12.69 -2.20 29.10
N HIS A 450 11.36 -2.24 29.05
CA HIS A 450 10.46 -2.14 30.20
C HIS A 450 9.97 -3.55 30.52
N VAL A 451 10.38 -4.08 31.69
CA VAL A 451 10.04 -5.43 32.12
C VAL A 451 8.87 -5.37 33.10
N VAL A 452 7.79 -6.10 32.82
CA VAL A 452 6.63 -6.24 33.69
C VAL A 452 6.65 -7.64 34.29
N HIS A 453 6.61 -7.73 35.62
CA HIS A 453 6.66 -8.99 36.35
C HIS A 453 5.26 -9.40 36.83
N GLY A 454 4.85 -10.62 36.48
CA GLY A 454 3.61 -11.22 36.98
C GLY A 454 3.83 -12.09 38.21
N GLY A 455 4.04 -11.44 39.35
CA GLY A 455 4.03 -12.11 40.65
C GLY A 455 3.35 -11.23 41.67
N SER A 456 2.47 -11.83 42.49
CA SER A 456 2.23 -11.33 43.84
C SER A 456 3.60 -11.29 44.51
N VAL A 457 4.15 -10.10 44.69
CA VAL A 457 5.33 -9.91 45.53
C VAL A 457 4.85 -10.24 46.95
N ASP A 458 5.09 -11.46 47.41
CA ASP A 458 5.25 -11.66 48.84
C ASP A 458 6.50 -10.86 49.22
N ASP A 459 6.32 -9.84 50.07
CA ASP A 459 7.29 -8.82 50.49
C ASP A 459 8.58 -9.35 51.16
N ASN A 460 8.91 -10.65 51.05
CA ASN A 460 9.95 -11.30 51.84
C ASN A 460 11.15 -11.87 51.09
N ASP A 461 11.20 -11.88 49.75
CA ASP A 461 12.33 -12.49 49.05
C ASP A 461 13.09 -11.51 48.15
N TRP A 462 13.96 -10.72 48.78
CA TRP A 462 15.20 -10.23 48.16
C TRP A 462 16.35 -10.46 49.15
N PRO A 463 17.35 -11.32 48.84
CA PRO A 463 18.62 -11.27 49.56
C PRO A 463 19.47 -10.11 49.02
N ASN A 464 20.04 -9.35 49.95
CA ASN A 464 21.00 -8.25 49.74
C ASN A 464 22.23 -8.66 48.94
#